data_AF-A0A7W5PQS3-F1
#
_entry.id   AF-A0A7W5PQS3-F1
#
_cell.length_a   1.000
_cell.length_b   1.000
_cell.length_c   1.000
_cell.angle_alpha   90.00
_cell.angle_beta   90.00
_cell.angle_gamma   90.00
#
_symmetry.space_group_name_H-M   'P 1'
#
loop_
_entity.id
_entity.type
_entity.pdbx_description
1 polymer ?
#
loop_
_entity_poly.entity_id
_entity_poly.type
_entity_poly.pdbx_seq_one_letter_code
_entity_poly.pdbx_strand_id
1 'polypeptide(L)' 'MTDDMMNLRAFVEKSPDADLLREMIGFAAERLMELEVGAATGAGYGERNPLRTAQRNGDRERD' A
#
# COMPACT_ATOMS: atom_id res chain seq x y z
N MET A 1 7.38 11.68 10.89
CA MET A 1 8.42 10.62 10.94
C MET A 1 8.61 10.05 12.34
N THR A 2 8.80 10.86 13.39
CA THR A 2 8.85 10.37 14.80
C THR A 2 7.47 9.95 15.33
N ASP A 3 6.43 10.70 15.01
CA ASP A 3 5.08 10.46 15.54
C ASP A 3 4.44 9.22 14.91
N ASP A 4 4.64 9.02 13.61
CA ASP A 4 4.19 7.83 12.88
C ASP A 4 4.85 6.55 13.44
N MET A 5 6.15 6.65 13.78
CA MET A 5 6.91 5.53 14.36
C MET A 5 6.50 5.23 15.81
N MET A 6 6.15 6.25 16.61
CA MET A 6 5.62 6.07 17.96
C MET A 6 4.21 5.48 17.95
N ASN A 7 3.34 5.95 17.05
CA ASN A 7 1.99 5.43 16.90
C ASN A 7 2.00 3.98 16.42
N LEU A 8 2.89 3.63 15.50
CA LEU A 8 3.07 2.24 15.04
C LEU A 8 3.48 1.32 16.20
N ARG A 9 4.45 1.74 17.04
CA ARG A 9 4.90 0.94 18.20
C ARG A 9 3.80 0.75 19.23
N ALA A 10 3.05 1.80 19.56
CA ALA A 10 1.97 1.74 20.54
C ALA A 10 0.80 0.84 20.07
N PHE A 11 0.59 0.76 18.76
CA PHE A 11 -0.42 -0.09 18.14
C PHE A 11 0.02 -1.56 18.13
N VAL A 12 1.31 -1.83 17.85
CA VAL A 12 1.92 -3.16 17.86
C VAL A 12 1.87 -3.81 19.25
N GLU A 13 2.09 -3.05 20.31
CA GLU A 13 2.15 -3.59 21.69
C GLU A 13 0.78 -3.99 22.28
N LYS A 14 -0.35 -3.58 21.66
CA LYS A 14 -1.70 -3.75 22.21
C LYS A 14 -2.60 -4.72 21.46
N SER A 15 -2.18 -5.21 20.30
CA SER A 15 -3.00 -6.06 19.44
C SER A 15 -2.74 -7.55 19.70
N PRO A 16 -3.77 -8.43 19.72
CA PRO A 16 -3.54 -9.87 19.69
C PRO A 16 -2.80 -10.22 18.39
N ASP A 17 -1.58 -10.75 18.52
CA ASP A 17 -0.56 -10.90 17.45
C ASP A 17 -1.09 -11.28 16.05
N ALA A 18 -2.11 -12.12 15.96
CA ALA A 18 -2.66 -12.59 14.70
C ALA A 18 -3.38 -11.51 13.88
N ASP A 19 -4.13 -10.60 14.51
CA ASP A 19 -4.89 -9.56 13.80
C ASP A 19 -3.96 -8.47 13.29
N LEU A 20 -2.97 -8.08 14.09
CA LEU A 20 -1.91 -7.16 13.68
C LEU A 20 -1.12 -7.69 12.49
N LEU A 21 -0.72 -8.96 12.51
CA LEU A 21 -0.01 -9.57 11.39
C LEU A 21 -0.88 -9.59 10.12
N ARG A 22 -2.18 -9.83 10.27
CA ARG A 22 -3.12 -9.81 9.14
C ARG A 22 -3.24 -8.42 8.52
N GLU A 23 -3.33 -7.38 9.33
CA GLU A 23 -3.31 -5.98 8.88
C GLU A 23 -1.98 -5.60 8.22
N MET A 24 -0.84 -5.99 8.81
CA MET A 24 0.48 -5.72 8.23
C MET A 24 0.67 -6.39 6.87
N ILE A 25 0.20 -7.63 6.72
CA ILE A 25 0.23 -8.34 5.44
C ILE A 25 -0.69 -7.65 4.43
N GLY A 26 -1.90 -7.24 4.84
CA GLY A 26 -2.81 -6.48 3.98
C GLY A 26 -2.18 -5.18 3.47
N PHE A 27 -1.59 -4.40 4.38
CA PHE A 27 -0.87 -3.17 4.04
C PHE A 27 0.30 -3.43 3.09
N ALA A 28 1.13 -4.44 3.37
CA ALA A 28 2.26 -4.78 2.51
C ALA A 28 1.80 -5.21 1.11
N ALA A 29 0.73 -6.01 1.03
CA ALA A 29 0.15 -6.44 -0.24
C ALA A 29 -0.35 -5.26 -1.07
N GLU A 30 -1.05 -4.29 -0.46
CA GLU A 30 -1.47 -3.05 -1.13
C GLU A 30 -0.29 -2.30 -1.73
N ARG A 31 0.80 -2.13 -0.97
CA ARG A 31 1.99 -1.42 -1.44
C ARG A 31 2.70 -2.14 -2.57
N LEU A 32 2.76 -3.47 -2.54
CA LEU A 32 3.35 -4.26 -3.62
C LEU A 32 2.55 -4.13 -4.91
N MET A 33 1.23 -4.23 -4.84
CA MET A 33 0.37 -4.06 -6.02
C MET A 33 0.45 -2.65 -6.61
N GLU A 34 0.55 -1.63 -5.78
CA GLU A 34 0.75 -0.25 -6.21
C GLU A 34 2.04 -0.08 -7.05
N LEU A 35 3.13 -0.72 -6.61
CA LEU A 35 4.40 -0.73 -7.34
C LEU A 35 4.29 -1.50 -8.67
N GLU A 36 3.65 -2.67 -8.65
CA GLU A 36 3.42 -3.47 -9.86
C GLU A 36 2.59 -2.71 -10.90
N VAL A 37 1.52 -2.03 -10.47
CA VAL A 37 0.69 -1.21 -11.36
C VAL A 37 1.51 -0.05 -11.93
N GLY A 38 2.29 0.64 -11.11
CA GLY A 38 3.16 1.73 -11.60
C GLY A 38 4.16 1.26 -12.65
N ALA A 39 4.75 0.07 -12.48
CA ALA A 39 5.63 -0.53 -13.46
C ALA A 39 4.88 -0.92 -14.74
N ALA A 40 3.69 -1.52 -14.63
CA ALA A 40 2.89 -1.95 -15.77
C ALA A 40 2.36 -0.78 -16.62
N THR A 41 1.97 0.34 -15.98
CA THR A 41 1.51 1.55 -16.67
C THR A 41 2.67 2.42 -17.18
N GLY A 42 3.90 2.16 -16.71
CA GLY A 42 5.08 2.97 -17.02
C GLY A 42 5.13 4.33 -16.30
N ALA A 43 4.30 4.53 -15.27
CA ALA A 43 4.24 5.78 -14.52
C ALA A 43 3.56 5.58 -13.15
N GLY A 44 4.05 6.28 -12.12
CA GLY A 44 3.44 6.29 -10.79
C GLY A 44 2.05 6.92 -10.73
N TYR A 45 1.39 6.79 -9.59
CA TYR A 45 0.08 7.41 -9.36
C TYR A 45 0.14 8.94 -9.47
N GLY A 46 -0.77 9.53 -10.23
CA GLY A 46 -0.83 10.98 -10.45
C GLY A 46 0.33 11.56 -11.29
N GLU A 47 1.34 10.77 -11.64
CA GLU A 47 2.49 11.21 -12.43
C GLU A 47 2.05 11.54 -13.87
N ARG A 48 2.59 12.60 -14.45
CA ARG A 48 2.42 12.90 -15.89
C ARG A 48 3.65 12.40 -16.62
N ASN A 49 3.48 11.33 -17.40
CA ASN A 49 4.56 10.73 -18.16
C ASN A 49 4.08 10.44 -19.59
N PRO A 50 4.78 10.93 -20.64
CA PRO A 50 4.40 10.68 -22.03
C PRO A 50 4.54 9.21 -22.46
N LEU A 51 5.30 8.41 -21.71
CA LEU A 51 5.46 6.97 -21.95
C LEU A 51 4.38 6.13 -21.26
N ARG A 52 3.41 6.75 -20.58
CA ARG A 52 2.32 6.04 -19.90
C ARG A 52 1.51 5.21 -20.91
N THR A 53 1.34 3.94 -20.63
CA THR A 53 0.66 2.97 -21.51
C THR A 53 -0.81 2.75 -21.17
N ALA A 54 -1.18 2.92 -19.89
CA ALA A 54 -2.55 2.75 -19.40
C ALA A 54 -2.85 3.68 -18.21
N GLN A 55 -4.14 3.91 -17.94
CA GLN A 55 -4.61 4.70 -16.80
C GLN A 55 -5.26 3.81 -15.73
N ARG A 56 -5.20 4.25 -14.47
CA ARG A 56 -5.85 3.55 -13.36
C ARG A 56 -7.37 3.67 -13.45
N ASN A 57 -8.07 2.59 -13.13
CA ASN A 57 -9.52 2.51 -13.19
C ASN A 57 -10.13 2.23 -11.80
N GLY A 58 -9.64 2.96 -10.80
CA GLY A 58 -10.00 2.74 -9.39
C GLY A 58 -9.57 1.37 -8.86
N ASP A 59 -9.98 1.11 -7.62
CA ASP A 59 -9.70 -0.13 -6.90
C ASP A 59 -10.97 -0.96 -6.73
N ARG A 60 -10.79 -2.25 -6.44
CA ARG A 60 -11.88 -3.17 -6.12
C ARG A 60 -11.50 -3.94 -4.87
N GLU A 61 -12.45 -4.06 -3.95
CA GLU A 61 -12.31 -4.90 -2.77
C GLU A 61 -12.07 -6.36 -3.18
N ARG A 62 -11.27 -7.06 -2.35
CA ARG A 62 -11.05 -8.49 -2.47
C ARG A 62 -11.54 -9.16 -1.19
N ASP A 63 -12.39 -10.17 -1.37
CA ASP A 63 -12.91 -11.03 -0.31
C ASP A 63 -11.82 -11.94 0.29
#